data_AF-A0A2T4ZDK3-F1
#
_entry.id   AF-A0A2T4ZDK3-F1
#
_cell.length_a   1.000
_cell.length_b   1.000
_cell.length_c   1.000
_cell.angle_alpha   90.00
_cell.angle_beta   90.00
_cell.angle_gamma   90.00
#
_symmetry.space_group_name_H-M   'P 1'
#
loop_
_entity.id
_entity.type
_entity.pdbx_description
1 polymer ?
#
loop_
_entity_poly.entity_id
_entity_poly.type
_entity_poly.pdbx_seq_one_letter_code
_entity_poly.pdbx_strand_id
1 'polypeptide(L)'
;MDLQKKKMMAIILRMVKEVYQKTTQLESVLQSGSVQLLSRSYDPLNEMLEALEYPPEQMATVYELLQVYLEDQMTLDEVIIGIENGWKQANAG
;
A
#
# COMPACT_ATOMS: atom_id res chain seq x y z
N MET A 1 14.33 -2.91 8.53
CA MET A 1 14.34 -2.04 7.33
C MET A 1 14.92 -0.68 7.73
N ASP A 2 15.74 -0.04 6.89
CA ASP A 2 16.33 1.26 7.24
C ASP A 2 15.31 2.42 7.19
N LEU A 3 15.71 3.58 7.74
CA LEU A 3 14.85 4.76 7.84
C LEU A 3 14.47 5.34 6.47
N GLN A 4 15.35 5.25 5.48
CA GLN A 4 15.10 5.80 4.14
C GLN A 4 14.02 4.98 3.42
N LYS A 5 14.13 3.64 3.47
CA LYS A 5 13.12 2.71 2.94
C LYS A 5 11.75 2.94 3.58
N LYS A 6 11.69 3.13 4.90
CA LYS A 6 10.45 3.46 5.63
C LYS A 6 9.84 4.80 5.18
N LYS A 7 10.68 5.83 4.98
CA LYS A 7 10.20 7.13 4.49
C LYS A 7 9.65 7.04 3.07
N MET A 8 10.32 6.32 2.18
CA MET A 8 9.84 6.08 0.82
C MET A 8 8.48 5.37 0.84
N MET A 9 8.37 4.31 1.64
CA MET A 9 7.12 3.58 1.83
C MET A 9 6.00 4.49 2.34
N ALA A 10 6.28 5.32 3.34
CA ALA A 10 5.32 6.28 3.88
C ALA A 10 4.78 7.23 2.81
N ILE A 11 5.65 7.74 1.93
CA ILE A 11 5.28 8.64 0.83
C ILE A 11 4.37 7.90 -0.15
N ILE A 12 4.78 6.70 -0.60
CA ILE A 12 4.03 5.93 -1.60
C ILE A 12 2.68 5.49 -1.06
N LEU A 13 2.61 4.94 0.16
CA LEU A 13 1.35 4.54 0.77
C LEU A 13 0.39 5.73 0.94
N ARG A 14 0.89 6.91 1.32
CA ARG A 14 0.07 8.13 1.38
C ARG A 14 -0.45 8.51 0.00
N MET A 15 0.38 8.44 -1.05
CA MET A 15 -0.05 8.72 -2.43
C MET A 15 -1.13 7.74 -2.88
N VAL A 16 -0.98 6.45 -2.60
CA VAL A 16 -1.97 5.42 -2.91
C VAL A 16 -3.30 5.73 -2.24
N LYS A 17 -3.29 6.07 -0.95
CA LYS A 17 -4.52 6.43 -0.21
C LYS A 17 -5.20 7.67 -0.76
N GLU A 18 -4.44 8.72 -1.07
CA GLU A 18 -4.98 9.95 -1.68
C GLU A 18 -5.64 9.67 -3.04
N VAL A 19 -5.00 8.88 -3.89
CA VAL A 19 -5.58 8.48 -5.19
C VAL A 19 -6.84 7.65 -4.99
N TYR A 20 -6.81 6.68 -4.08
CA TYR A 20 -7.96 5.84 -3.74
C TYR A 20 -9.14 6.68 -3.24
N GLN A 21 -8.93 7.55 -2.25
CA GLN A 21 -9.98 8.39 -1.68
C GLN A 21 -10.61 9.32 -2.72
N LYS A 22 -9.80 9.98 -3.54
CA LYS A 22 -10.30 10.85 -4.62
C LYS A 22 -11.07 10.07 -5.68
N THR A 23 -10.63 8.84 -5.96
CA THR A 23 -11.30 7.93 -6.88
C THR A 23 -12.67 7.53 -6.37
N THR A 24 -12.75 7.03 -5.13
CA THR A 24 -14.02 6.65 -4.49
C THR A 24 -14.97 7.83 -4.35
N GLN A 25 -14.44 9.02 -4.05
CA GLN A 25 -15.24 10.24 -4.02
C GLN A 25 -15.82 10.56 -5.40
N LEU A 26 -15.02 10.46 -6.46
CA LEU A 26 -15.49 10.69 -7.83
C LEU A 26 -16.56 9.69 -8.25
N GLU A 27 -16.40 8.41 -7.93
CA GLU A 27 -17.42 7.37 -8.15
C GLU A 27 -18.74 7.72 -7.46
N SER A 28 -18.68 8.17 -6.20
CA SER A 28 -19.86 8.58 -5.45
C SER A 28 -20.60 9.76 -6.08
N VAL A 29 -19.85 10.75 -6.60
CA VAL A 29 -20.40 11.96 -7.24
C VAL A 29 -21.02 11.62 -8.59
N LEU A 30 -20.38 10.75 -9.37
CA LEU A 30 -20.83 10.38 -10.71
C LEU A 30 -21.94 9.32 -10.71
N GLN A 31 -22.31 8.77 -9.53
CA GLN A 31 -23.20 7.60 -9.40
C GLN A 31 -22.77 6.44 -10.32
N SER A 32 -21.48 6.37 -10.62
CA SER A 32 -20.89 5.38 -11.50
C SER A 32 -20.25 4.33 -10.62
N GLY A 33 -20.80 3.11 -10.64
CA GLY A 33 -20.22 1.97 -9.93
C GLY A 33 -18.98 1.38 -10.61
N SER A 34 -18.37 2.08 -11.58
CA SER A 34 -17.25 1.54 -12.35
C SER A 34 -16.31 2.61 -12.91
N VAL A 35 -15.81 3.55 -12.10
CA VAL A 35 -14.67 4.36 -12.56
C VAL A 35 -13.40 3.56 -12.28
N GLN A 36 -13.03 2.66 -13.21
CA GLN A 36 -11.74 1.96 -13.17
C GLN A 36 -10.60 2.98 -13.31
N LEU A 37 -10.11 3.45 -12.16
CA LEU A 37 -9.12 4.54 -12.08
C LEU A 37 -7.68 4.05 -11.99
N LEU A 38 -7.48 2.75 -11.76
CA LEU A 38 -6.17 2.11 -11.83
C LEU A 38 -6.07 1.33 -13.15
N SER A 39 -5.41 1.96 -14.13
CA SER A 39 -4.90 1.27 -15.31
C SER A 39 -4.06 0.08 -14.84
N ARG A 40 -4.16 -1.07 -15.52
CA ARG A 40 -3.25 -2.23 -15.32
C ARG A 40 -1.76 -1.88 -15.50
N SER A 41 -1.45 -0.68 -16.00
CA SER A 41 -0.10 -0.19 -16.25
C SER A 41 0.50 0.65 -15.12
N TYR A 42 -0.19 0.88 -14.00
CA TYR A 42 0.34 1.67 -12.89
C TYR A 42 -0.02 1.04 -11.54
N ASP A 43 0.96 0.37 -10.94
CA ASP A 43 0.83 -0.27 -9.63
C ASP A 43 1.99 0.18 -8.72
N PRO A 44 1.86 1.37 -8.11
CA PRO A 44 2.90 1.93 -7.26
C PRO A 44 3.19 1.08 -6.02
N LEU A 45 2.27 0.20 -5.61
CA LEU A 45 2.53 -0.72 -4.52
C LEU A 45 3.50 -1.81 -4.95
N ASN A 46 3.25 -2.47 -6.08
CA ASN A 46 4.15 -3.50 -6.60
C ASN A 46 5.52 -2.92 -6.95
N GLU A 47 5.58 -1.76 -7.61
CA GLU A 47 6.86 -1.08 -7.90
C GLU A 47 7.65 -0.76 -6.61
N MET A 48 6.96 -0.35 -5.54
CA MET A 48 7.59 -0.12 -4.25
C MET A 48 8.12 -1.41 -3.63
N LEU A 49 7.34 -2.50 -3.65
CA LEU A 49 7.74 -3.78 -3.07
C LEU A 49 8.92 -4.39 -3.81
N GLU A 50 8.94 -4.29 -5.14
CA GLU A 50 10.08 -4.69 -5.96
C GLU A 50 11.33 -3.85 -5.62
N ALA A 51 11.21 -2.52 -5.53
CA ALA A 51 12.32 -1.64 -5.18
C ALA A 51 12.86 -1.86 -3.75
N LEU A 52 12.03 -2.38 -2.86
CA LEU A 52 12.42 -2.74 -1.50
C LEU A 52 13.03 -4.14 -1.38
N GLU A 53 13.04 -4.92 -2.48
CA GLU A 53 13.33 -6.35 -2.50
C GLU A 53 12.50 -7.08 -1.43
N TYR A 54 11.20 -6.79 -1.42
CA TYR A 54 10.31 -7.31 -0.39
C TYR A 54 10.03 -8.81 -0.61
N PRO A 55 10.08 -9.64 0.44
CA PRO A 55 9.86 -11.08 0.34
C PRO A 55 8.53 -11.44 -0.33
N PRO A 56 8.52 -12.20 -1.44
CA PRO A 56 7.31 -12.57 -2.17
C PRO A 56 6.27 -13.28 -1.30
N GLU A 57 6.71 -14.14 -0.37
CA GLU A 57 5.87 -14.89 0.55
C GLU A 57 5.11 -14.01 1.56
N GLN A 58 5.54 -12.76 1.74
CA GLN A 58 4.90 -11.79 2.62
C GLN A 58 4.04 -10.78 1.85
N MET A 59 3.94 -10.88 0.52
CA MET A 59 3.19 -9.91 -0.29
C MET A 59 1.70 -9.91 0.04
N ALA A 60 1.09 -11.08 0.28
CA ALA A 60 -0.33 -11.18 0.67
C ALA A 60 -0.64 -10.33 1.91
N THR A 61 0.22 -10.43 2.93
CA THR A 61 0.13 -9.62 4.16
C THR A 61 0.20 -8.12 3.86
N VAL A 62 1.02 -7.68 2.90
CA VAL A 62 1.09 -6.26 2.53
C VAL A 62 -0.23 -5.78 1.91
N TYR A 63 -0.85 -6.59 1.04
CA TYR A 63 -2.14 -6.25 0.44
C TYR A 63 -3.24 -6.15 1.49
N GLU A 64 -3.27 -7.06 2.46
CA GLU A 64 -4.21 -7.02 3.59
C GLU A 64 -4.02 -5.75 4.43
N LEU A 65 -2.76 -5.40 4.77
CA LEU A 65 -2.43 -4.18 5.49
C LEU A 65 -2.80 -2.90 4.72
N LEU A 66 -2.64 -2.92 3.39
CA LEU A 66 -3.07 -1.82 2.55
C LEU A 66 -4.59 -1.66 2.56
N GLN A 67 -5.35 -2.76 2.48
CA GLN A 67 -6.81 -2.70 2.47
C GLN A 67 -7.34 -2.03 3.75
N VAL A 68 -6.88 -2.49 4.93
CA VAL A 68 -7.32 -1.91 6.21
C VAL A 68 -6.84 -0.46 6.38
N TYR A 69 -5.72 -0.06 5.76
CA TYR A 69 -5.27 1.33 5.73
C TYR A 69 -6.17 2.23 4.88
N LEU A 70 -6.62 1.73 3.72
CA LEU A 70 -7.52 2.43 2.82
C LEU A 70 -8.91 2.62 3.44
N GLU A 71 -9.33 1.66 4.28
CA GLU A 71 -10.59 1.69 5.03
C GLU A 71 -10.50 2.45 6.37
N ASP A 72 -9.42 3.22 6.59
CA ASP A 72 -9.18 4.01 7.81
C ASP A 72 -9.16 3.19 9.13
N GLN A 73 -8.94 1.88 9.05
CA GLN A 73 -8.86 0.99 10.22
C GLN A 73 -7.47 0.93 10.85
N MET A 74 -6.43 1.35 10.12
CA MET A 74 -5.05 1.45 10.61
C MET A 74 -4.42 2.78 10.21
N THR A 75 -3.52 3.28 11.04
CA THR A 75 -2.68 4.42 10.74
C THR A 75 -1.52 4.03 9.81
N LEU A 76 -0.94 5.03 9.13
CA LEU A 76 0.21 4.81 8.26
C LEU A 76 1.40 4.19 9.01
N ASP A 77 1.64 4.61 10.25
CA ASP A 77 2.75 4.11 11.05
C ASP A 77 2.55 2.63 11.42
N GLU A 78 1.33 2.24 11.77
CA GLU A 78 1.00 0.83 12.08
C GLU A 78 1.17 -0.07 10.86
N VAL A 79 0.79 0.41 9.66
CA VAL A 79 0.97 -0.31 8.40
C VAL A 79 2.46 -0.49 8.09
N ILE A 80 3.27 0.56 8.22
CA ILE A 80 4.72 0.50 8.02
C ILE A 80 5.38 -0.47 9.00
N ILE A 81 4.93 -0.49 10.26
CA ILE A 81 5.39 -1.46 11.27
C ILE A 81 5.02 -2.88 10.85
N GLY A 82 3.79 -3.12 10.39
CA GLY A 82 3.34 -4.42 9.91
C GLY A 82 4.19 -4.94 8.74
N ILE A 83 4.42 -4.10 7.74
CA ILE A 83 5.29 -4.41 6.59
C ILE A 83 6.73 -4.65 7.04
N GLU A 84 7.27 -3.85 7.95
CA GLU A 84 8.61 -4.10 8.48
C GLU A 84 8.69 -5.45 9.22
N ASN A 85 7.67 -5.82 9.97
CA ASN A 85 7.64 -7.08 10.72
C ASN A 85 7.60 -8.27 9.76
N GLY A 86 6.80 -8.23 8.70
CA GLY A 86 6.80 -9.25 7.64
C GLY A 86 8.19 -9.39 7.00
N TRP A 87 8.82 -8.26 6.66
CA TRP A 87 10.18 -8.24 6.12
C TRP A 87 11.22 -8.88 7.07
N LYS A 88 11.14 -8.59 8.37
CA LYS A 88 12.03 -9.18 9.37
C LYS A 88 11.81 -10.68 9.53
N GLN A 89 10.55 -11.14 9.51
CA GLN A 89 10.22 -12.56 9.66
C GLN A 89 10.78 -13.41 8.53
N ALA A 90 10.66 -12.95 7.28
CA ALA A 90 11.21 -13.65 6.12
C ALA A 90 12.75 -13.71 6.12
N ASN A 91 13.41 -12.66 6.63
CA ASN A 91 14.87 -12.58 6.69
C ASN A 91 15.48 -13.12 8.00
N ALA A 92 14.67 -13.66 8.91
CA ALA A 92 15.12 -14.27 10.15
C ALA A 92 15.36 -15.80 10.02
N GLY A 93 15.12 -16.35 8.82
CA GLY A 93 15.34 -17.75 8.45
C GLY A 93 16.64 -17.99 7.72
#